data_AF-A0A2V2UMG1-F1
#
_entry.id   AF-A0A2V2UMG1-F1
#
_cell.length_a   1.000
_cell.length_b   1.000
_cell.length_c   1.000
_cell.angle_alpha   90.00
_cell.angle_beta   90.00
_cell.angle_gamma   90.00
#
_symmetry.space_group_name_H-M   'P 1'
#
loop_
_entity.id
_entity.type
_entity.pdbx_description
1 polymer ?
#
loop_
_entity_poly.entity_id
_entity_poly.type
_entity_poly.pdbx_seq_one_letter_code
_entity_poly.pdbx_strand_id
1 'polypeptide(L)'
;MKWPLSLSLVPFFATSSHGLETSSWRVGTSWISYARRTVTSTDTRQANIFLKLVETISPTRIPCLVPNMRVSWSTGRAFFPSHVVDALWLAKKDRLWAIEHPNEVLQQKEEEERQWKLEEMAMEDEDGLNDYGQPCMDYLQGRCFWGDACRLYHPPGEEGTMPLECRLGDWKCSSCGAINRHFQRRCSSCVREKPQYKKGRKPTAEEALLSSPDPNVYAALRRQFGYDPNVVEEAVAHWKTRLETTSIEEYKEERCAAYRMRILGRAPTSKLEESIRLQKNYPDIDIGLPEDVVDPCAAPGRMENESLLPAGTSPVSAVGLLAQTIVERGARDPKLPQLLFELAHQVKQVARDSGIKLSLTQCETLMTACKIVFSAWGADRGATPFVPPFFKELRHTEDGLGLSTEQQEHLTSITKEFCTH
;
A
#
# COMPACT_ATOMS: atom_id res chain seq x y z
N MET A 1 14.93 39.85 19.57
CA MET A 1 13.88 38.82 19.71
C MET A 1 12.68 39.25 18.87
N LYS A 2 12.49 38.66 17.69
CA LYS A 2 11.32 38.91 16.83
C LYS A 2 10.85 37.56 16.29
N TRP A 3 9.60 37.22 16.61
CA TRP A 3 8.85 36.13 15.99
C TRP A 3 7.88 36.73 14.97
N PRO A 4 7.72 36.15 13.77
CA PRO A 4 6.64 36.48 12.86
C PRO A 4 5.47 35.48 13.02
N LEU A 5 4.24 35.98 13.07
CA LEU A 5 3.02 35.19 12.91
C LEU A 5 2.42 35.52 11.54
N SER A 6 2.44 34.54 10.63
CA SER A 6 1.61 34.52 9.43
C SER A 6 0.31 33.77 9.74
N LEU A 7 -0.83 34.40 9.48
CA LEU A 7 -2.14 33.73 9.46
C LEU A 7 -2.83 34.08 8.15
N SER A 8 -2.86 33.09 7.26
CA SER A 8 -3.55 33.07 5.98
C SER A 8 -5.01 32.67 6.17
N LEU A 9 -5.95 33.50 5.67
CA LEU A 9 -7.39 33.23 5.63
C LEU A 9 -7.80 32.87 4.19
N VAL A 10 -8.36 31.68 4.01
CA VAL A 10 -8.90 31.11 2.75
C VAL A 10 -10.44 31.22 2.75
N PRO A 11 -11.14 31.65 1.67
CA PRO A 11 -12.61 31.70 1.64
C PRO A 11 -13.30 30.61 0.80
N PHE A 12 -14.37 30.03 1.39
CA PHE A 12 -15.28 28.99 0.88
C PHE A 12 -16.37 29.50 -0.10
N PHE A 13 -16.55 28.87 -1.28
CA PHE A 13 -17.74 29.05 -2.15
C PHE A 13 -18.26 27.73 -2.76
N ALA A 14 -19.59 27.63 -2.85
CA ALA A 14 -20.37 26.53 -3.44
C ALA A 14 -21.19 27.05 -4.64
N THR A 15 -21.50 26.19 -5.62
CA THR A 15 -22.31 26.51 -6.81
C THR A 15 -23.41 25.47 -7.07
N SER A 16 -24.62 25.97 -7.35
CA SER A 16 -25.72 25.27 -8.05
C SER A 16 -26.14 26.12 -9.25
N SER A 17 -26.50 25.44 -10.33
CA SER A 17 -26.75 25.88 -11.71
C SER A 17 -28.12 26.53 -11.93
N HIS A 18 -28.14 27.68 -12.60
CA HIS A 18 -29.07 28.04 -13.67
C HIS A 18 -28.49 29.25 -14.43
N GLY A 19 -28.47 29.17 -15.76
CA GLY A 19 -27.84 30.15 -16.64
C GLY A 19 -28.69 31.38 -16.88
N LEU A 20 -28.04 32.55 -16.83
CA LEU A 20 -27.95 33.58 -17.88
C LEU A 20 -27.35 34.85 -17.24
N GLU A 21 -26.27 35.34 -17.85
CA GLU A 21 -25.70 36.70 -17.81
C GLU A 21 -25.57 37.44 -16.45
N THR A 22 -24.31 37.61 -15.99
CA THR A 22 -23.72 38.75 -15.20
C THR A 22 -22.49 38.27 -14.40
N SER A 23 -21.33 38.18 -15.05
CA SER A 23 -20.06 37.77 -14.43
C SER A 23 -19.36 38.92 -13.69
N SER A 24 -19.88 39.31 -12.52
CA SER A 24 -19.12 40.16 -11.57
C SER A 24 -19.60 40.07 -10.10
N TRP A 25 -20.19 38.97 -9.61
CA TRP A 25 -20.72 38.98 -8.22
C TRP A 25 -20.62 37.62 -7.52
N ARG A 26 -19.42 37.03 -7.41
CA ARG A 26 -19.22 35.75 -6.68
C ARG A 26 -18.50 35.85 -5.33
N VAL A 27 -18.48 37.03 -4.69
CA VAL A 27 -18.13 37.15 -3.25
C VAL A 27 -19.39 37.39 -2.39
N GLY A 28 -20.55 37.66 -3.00
CA GLY A 28 -21.79 37.95 -2.26
C GLY A 28 -22.67 36.73 -1.95
N THR A 29 -22.65 35.69 -2.76
CA THR A 29 -23.69 34.63 -2.75
C THR A 29 -23.46 33.48 -1.75
N SER A 30 -22.20 33.14 -1.43
CA SER A 30 -21.88 32.13 -0.39
C SER A 30 -22.17 32.65 1.01
N TRP A 31 -21.92 33.93 1.28
CA TRP A 31 -22.23 34.57 2.56
C TRP A 31 -23.75 34.62 2.85
N ILE A 32 -24.57 34.84 1.83
CA ILE A 32 -26.04 34.79 1.94
C ILE A 32 -26.52 33.35 2.25
N SER A 33 -25.86 32.33 1.70
CA SER A 33 -26.18 30.92 2.00
C SER A 33 -25.67 30.47 3.37
N TYR A 34 -24.51 30.98 3.82
CA TYR A 34 -23.98 30.73 5.16
C TYR A 34 -24.85 31.40 6.24
N ALA A 35 -25.29 32.65 6.01
CA ALA A 35 -26.22 33.36 6.88
C ALA A 35 -27.62 32.72 6.93
N ARG A 36 -28.10 32.12 5.82
CA ARG A 36 -29.35 31.33 5.82
C ARG A 36 -29.25 30.06 6.66
N ARG A 37 -28.06 29.46 6.82
CA ARG A 37 -27.87 28.25 7.64
C ARG A 37 -27.71 28.57 9.13
N THR A 38 -27.18 29.73 9.48
CA THR A 38 -27.01 30.15 10.89
C THR A 38 -28.29 30.71 11.52
N VAL A 39 -29.25 31.20 10.74
CA VAL A 39 -30.59 31.55 11.23
C VAL A 39 -31.47 30.29 11.28
N THR A 40 -31.14 29.39 12.19
CA THR A 40 -32.03 28.30 12.63
C THR A 40 -32.60 28.63 14.00
N SER A 41 -33.34 29.73 14.12
CA SER A 41 -34.17 29.99 15.31
C SER A 41 -35.06 31.19 15.08
N THR A 42 -36.38 30.95 15.16
CA THR A 42 -37.54 31.76 15.62
C THR A 42 -37.53 33.30 15.75
N ASP A 43 -36.53 34.06 15.35
CA ASP A 43 -36.51 35.51 15.51
C ASP A 43 -36.71 36.26 14.17
N THR A 44 -37.98 36.51 13.84
CA THR A 44 -38.43 37.29 12.69
C THR A 44 -37.79 38.68 12.57
N ARG A 45 -37.19 39.21 13.64
CA ARG A 45 -36.53 40.53 13.63
C ARG A 45 -35.16 40.49 12.97
N GLN A 46 -34.36 39.44 13.21
CA GLN A 46 -33.03 39.29 12.61
C GLN A 46 -33.11 38.99 11.10
N ALA A 47 -34.06 38.16 10.68
CA ALA A 47 -34.31 37.86 9.27
C ALA A 47 -34.73 39.11 8.47
N ASN A 48 -35.57 39.97 9.05
CA ASN A 48 -36.00 41.22 8.42
C ASN A 48 -34.88 42.28 8.31
N ILE A 49 -33.97 42.33 9.29
CA ILE A 49 -32.79 43.21 9.22
C ILE A 49 -31.82 42.71 8.16
N PHE A 50 -31.63 41.40 8.05
CA PHE A 50 -30.77 40.78 7.03
C PHE A 50 -31.32 41.01 5.61
N LEU A 51 -32.63 40.85 5.40
CA LEU A 51 -33.28 41.14 4.12
C LEU A 51 -33.14 42.62 3.73
N LYS A 52 -33.32 43.55 4.68
CA LYS A 52 -33.09 45.00 4.42
C LYS A 52 -31.64 45.32 4.07
N LEU A 53 -30.67 44.63 4.67
CA LEU A 53 -29.25 44.80 4.38
C LEU A 53 -28.88 44.24 3.00
N VAL A 54 -29.45 43.11 2.62
CA VAL A 54 -29.28 42.51 1.28
C VAL A 54 -29.97 43.35 0.20
N GLU A 55 -31.14 43.92 0.47
CA GLU A 55 -31.85 44.83 -0.44
C GLU A 55 -31.10 46.14 -0.68
N THR A 56 -30.37 46.67 0.31
CA THR A 56 -29.49 47.85 0.15
C THR A 56 -28.18 47.55 -0.58
N ILE A 57 -27.90 46.28 -0.87
CA ILE A 57 -26.74 45.80 -1.65
C ILE A 57 -27.15 45.49 -3.11
N SER A 58 -28.45 45.55 -3.44
CA SER A 58 -28.98 45.34 -4.79
C SER A 58 -28.64 46.52 -5.73
N PRO A 59 -28.21 46.26 -6.98
CA PRO A 59 -27.56 47.26 -7.84
C PRO A 59 -28.48 48.36 -8.41
N THR A 60 -29.79 48.31 -8.16
CA THR A 60 -30.79 49.17 -8.83
C THR A 60 -31.13 50.48 -8.11
N ARG A 61 -30.59 50.76 -6.92
CA ARG A 61 -30.89 52.01 -6.18
C ARG A 61 -29.64 52.63 -5.53
N ILE A 62 -28.76 53.20 -6.33
CA ILE A 62 -27.56 53.90 -5.81
C ILE A 62 -27.34 55.19 -6.61
N PRO A 63 -28.08 56.26 -6.30
CA PRO A 63 -27.35 57.53 -6.25
C PRO A 63 -27.55 58.33 -4.95
N CYS A 64 -28.52 58.00 -4.09
CA CYS A 64 -29.01 58.97 -3.09
C CYS A 64 -28.74 58.63 -1.61
N LEU A 65 -28.03 57.55 -1.28
CA LEU A 65 -27.97 57.00 0.09
C LEU A 65 -26.58 57.02 0.72
N VAL A 66 -25.87 58.14 0.63
CA VAL A 66 -24.60 58.32 1.38
C VAL A 66 -24.85 58.65 2.87
N PRO A 67 -25.86 59.44 3.28
CA PRO A 67 -26.05 59.78 4.71
C PRO A 67 -26.65 58.65 5.57
N ASN A 68 -27.57 57.87 5.01
CA ASN A 68 -28.34 56.86 5.78
C ASN A 68 -27.55 55.58 6.10
N MET A 69 -26.37 55.36 5.52
CA MET A 69 -25.62 54.12 5.76
C MET A 69 -24.88 54.11 7.09
N ARG A 70 -24.35 55.23 7.60
CA ARG A 70 -23.60 55.26 8.89
C ARG A 70 -24.42 54.69 10.06
N VAL A 71 -25.74 54.86 10.05
CA VAL A 71 -26.67 54.36 11.07
C VAL A 71 -26.84 52.82 11.01
N SER A 72 -26.70 52.23 9.82
CA SER A 72 -26.81 50.77 9.63
C SER A 72 -25.54 50.01 10.05
N TRP A 73 -24.35 50.64 9.97
CA TRP A 73 -23.06 50.00 10.29
C TRP A 73 -22.83 49.84 11.80
N SER A 74 -23.24 50.83 12.60
CA SER A 74 -23.25 50.72 14.07
C SER A 74 -24.20 49.61 14.54
N THR A 75 -25.32 49.43 13.84
CA THR A 75 -26.30 48.38 14.12
C THR A 75 -25.79 46.99 13.69
N GLY A 76 -25.09 46.87 12.56
CA GLY A 76 -24.56 45.60 12.05
C GLY A 76 -23.49 44.95 12.94
N ARG A 77 -22.66 45.75 13.63
CA ARG A 77 -21.67 45.26 14.62
C ARG A 77 -22.32 44.62 15.86
N ALA A 78 -23.60 44.89 16.11
CA ALA A 78 -24.34 44.26 17.21
C ALA A 78 -24.86 42.85 16.86
N PHE A 79 -24.94 42.49 15.57
CA PHE A 79 -25.51 41.22 15.10
C PHE A 79 -24.51 40.31 14.38
N PHE A 80 -23.41 40.85 13.84
CA PHE A 80 -22.37 40.08 13.15
C PHE A 80 -20.98 40.32 13.76
N PRO A 81 -20.11 39.30 13.80
CA PRO A 81 -18.72 39.46 14.22
C PRO A 81 -17.98 40.54 13.40
N SER A 82 -17.08 41.29 14.05
CA SER A 82 -16.36 42.42 13.43
C SER A 82 -15.69 42.06 12.11
N HIS A 83 -15.02 40.91 12.04
CA HIS A 83 -14.32 40.44 10.83
C HIS A 83 -15.27 40.24 9.63
N VAL A 84 -16.54 39.87 9.86
CA VAL A 84 -17.55 39.71 8.80
C VAL A 84 -17.99 41.07 8.27
N VAL A 85 -18.25 42.01 9.17
CA VAL A 85 -18.63 43.39 8.82
C VAL A 85 -17.49 44.09 8.08
N ASP A 86 -16.25 43.88 8.52
CA ASP A 86 -15.06 44.46 7.88
C ASP A 86 -14.80 43.84 6.50
N ALA A 87 -14.99 42.53 6.33
CA ALA A 87 -14.89 41.87 5.02
C ALA A 87 -15.97 42.36 4.04
N LEU A 88 -17.22 42.54 4.51
CA LEU A 88 -18.29 43.10 3.70
C LEU A 88 -18.02 44.56 3.30
N TRP A 89 -17.40 45.34 4.20
CA TRP A 89 -17.01 46.71 3.91
C TRP A 89 -15.91 46.79 2.87
N LEU A 90 -14.85 45.99 3.01
CA LEU A 90 -13.76 45.91 2.06
C LEU A 90 -14.28 45.48 0.67
N ALA A 91 -15.07 44.41 0.61
CA ALA A 91 -15.66 43.95 -0.66
C ALA A 91 -16.55 45.00 -1.33
N LYS A 92 -17.27 45.82 -0.55
CA LYS A 92 -18.07 46.92 -1.10
C LYS A 92 -17.19 48.09 -1.58
N LYS A 93 -16.15 48.43 -0.83
CA LYS A 93 -15.18 49.46 -1.20
C LYS A 93 -14.47 49.09 -2.50
N ASP A 94 -14.03 47.84 -2.64
CA ASP A 94 -13.37 47.33 -3.84
C ASP A 94 -14.29 47.40 -5.06
N ARG A 95 -15.59 47.13 -4.89
CA ARG A 95 -16.60 47.25 -5.97
C ARG A 95 -16.83 48.69 -6.40
N LEU A 96 -16.94 49.62 -5.44
CA LEU A 96 -17.08 51.04 -5.75
C LEU A 96 -15.83 51.55 -6.47
N TRP A 97 -14.65 51.15 -5.99
CA TRP A 97 -13.37 51.46 -6.62
C TRP A 97 -13.29 50.90 -8.05
N ALA A 98 -13.73 49.66 -8.27
CA ALA A 98 -13.74 49.03 -9.60
C ALA A 98 -14.71 49.69 -10.60
N ILE A 99 -15.81 50.28 -10.12
CA ILE A 99 -16.74 51.06 -10.96
C ILE A 99 -16.11 52.41 -11.33
N GLU A 100 -15.39 53.04 -10.40
CA GLU A 100 -14.69 54.31 -10.63
C GLU A 100 -13.44 54.15 -11.52
N HIS A 101 -12.79 52.98 -11.52
CA HIS A 101 -11.52 52.73 -12.22
C HIS A 101 -11.59 51.51 -13.16
N PRO A 102 -12.47 51.51 -14.18
CA PRO A 102 -12.71 50.34 -15.03
C PRO A 102 -11.49 49.92 -15.86
N ASN A 103 -10.67 50.88 -16.30
CA ASN A 103 -9.46 50.62 -17.10
C ASN A 103 -8.34 49.98 -16.27
N GLU A 104 -8.19 50.39 -15.01
CA GLU A 104 -7.19 49.81 -14.10
C GLU A 104 -7.56 48.38 -13.72
N VAL A 105 -8.85 48.09 -13.53
CA VAL A 105 -9.36 46.72 -13.34
C VAL A 105 -9.10 45.84 -14.56
N LEU A 106 -9.25 46.39 -15.76
CA LEU A 106 -8.95 45.65 -17.00
C LEU A 106 -7.46 45.36 -17.11
N GLN A 107 -6.60 46.35 -16.85
CA GLN A 107 -5.15 46.19 -16.84
C GLN A 107 -4.69 45.19 -15.78
N GLN A 108 -5.26 45.22 -14.58
CA GLN A 108 -4.96 44.23 -13.53
C GLN A 108 -5.33 42.81 -13.98
N LYS A 109 -6.47 42.63 -14.66
CA LYS A 109 -6.87 41.32 -15.22
C LYS A 109 -5.92 40.86 -16.31
N GLU A 110 -5.50 41.75 -17.20
CA GLU A 110 -4.56 41.43 -18.27
C GLU A 110 -3.15 41.11 -17.74
N GLU A 111 -2.71 41.81 -16.70
CA GLU A 111 -1.44 41.54 -16.01
C GLU A 111 -1.49 40.21 -15.26
N GLU A 112 -2.61 39.93 -14.57
CA GLU A 112 -2.86 38.64 -13.91
C GLU A 112 -2.88 37.50 -14.94
N GLU A 113 -3.55 37.66 -16.08
CA GLU A 113 -3.56 36.67 -17.16
C GLU A 113 -2.16 36.48 -17.78
N ARG A 114 -1.37 37.54 -17.90
CA ARG A 114 0.00 37.48 -18.41
C ARG A 114 0.94 36.75 -17.43
N GLN A 115 0.83 37.06 -16.14
CA GLN A 115 1.55 36.34 -15.09
C GLN A 115 1.17 34.86 -15.09
N TRP A 116 -0.12 34.54 -15.25
CA TRP A 116 -0.59 33.16 -15.34
C TRP A 116 -0.03 32.42 -16.54
N LYS A 117 0.02 33.05 -17.73
CA LYS A 117 0.64 32.43 -18.92
C LYS A 117 2.12 32.11 -18.71
N LEU A 118 2.84 32.97 -18.00
CA LEU A 118 4.26 32.75 -17.68
C LEU A 118 4.45 31.59 -16.69
N GLU A 119 3.61 31.50 -15.66
CA GLU A 119 3.64 30.39 -14.69
C GLU A 119 3.23 29.05 -15.30
N GLU A 120 2.26 29.06 -16.24
CA GLU A 120 1.84 27.88 -17.00
C GLU A 120 2.99 27.36 -17.87
N MET A 121 3.63 28.24 -18.65
CA MET A 121 4.81 27.89 -19.45
C MET A 121 5.98 27.39 -18.57
N ALA A 122 6.19 27.97 -17.39
CA ALA A 122 7.26 27.55 -16.49
C ALA A 122 7.04 26.17 -15.86
N MET A 123 5.78 25.74 -15.69
CA MET A 123 5.46 24.40 -15.17
C MET A 123 5.44 23.30 -16.23
N GLU A 124 5.42 23.63 -17.52
CA GLU A 124 5.42 22.64 -18.60
C GLU A 124 6.78 21.94 -18.79
N ASP A 125 7.90 22.53 -18.33
CA ASP A 125 9.24 22.10 -18.74
C ASP A 125 10.06 21.26 -17.74
N GLU A 126 9.73 21.20 -16.44
CA GLU A 126 10.72 20.70 -15.45
C GLU A 126 10.49 19.33 -14.80
N ASP A 127 9.33 18.69 -14.93
CA ASP A 127 9.16 17.35 -14.37
C ASP A 127 8.17 16.55 -15.18
N GLY A 128 8.50 15.28 -15.45
CA GLY A 128 7.62 14.26 -16.01
C GLY A 128 6.43 13.95 -15.11
N LEU A 129 5.56 14.94 -14.86
CA LEU A 129 4.33 14.88 -14.10
C LEU A 129 3.19 14.19 -14.88
N ASN A 130 3.55 13.31 -15.82
CA ASN A 130 2.62 12.50 -16.61
C ASN A 130 2.20 11.21 -15.88
N ASP A 131 2.81 10.90 -14.73
CA ASP A 131 2.53 9.66 -13.98
C ASP A 131 1.41 9.81 -12.94
N TYR A 132 1.06 11.05 -12.55
CA TYR A 132 -0.16 11.34 -11.78
C TYR A 132 -1.28 11.73 -12.75
N GLY A 133 -1.61 10.78 -13.63
CA GLY A 133 -2.41 10.98 -14.85
C GLY A 133 -3.65 11.84 -14.63
N GLN A 134 -3.61 13.05 -15.17
CA GLN A 134 -4.77 13.92 -15.25
C GLN A 134 -5.92 13.16 -15.96
N PRO A 135 -7.15 13.19 -15.41
CA PRO A 135 -8.28 12.54 -16.04
C PRO A 135 -8.60 13.19 -17.38
N CYS A 136 -9.19 12.42 -18.29
CA CYS A 136 -9.65 12.91 -19.58
C CYS A 136 -10.70 14.01 -19.36
N MET A 137 -10.39 15.24 -19.79
CA MET A 137 -11.34 16.35 -19.67
C MET A 137 -12.60 16.12 -20.50
N ASP A 138 -12.46 15.55 -21.69
CA ASP A 138 -13.61 15.25 -22.54
C ASP A 138 -14.55 14.23 -21.87
N TYR A 139 -14.01 13.26 -21.12
CA TYR A 139 -14.82 12.30 -20.36
C TYR A 139 -15.53 12.99 -19.20
N LEU A 140 -14.81 13.81 -18.43
CA LEU A 140 -15.40 14.58 -17.35
C LEU A 140 -16.48 15.56 -17.83
N GLN A 141 -16.42 16.01 -19.08
CA GLN A 141 -17.42 16.86 -19.73
C GLN A 141 -18.50 16.08 -20.50
N GLY A 142 -18.43 14.75 -20.55
CA GLY A 142 -19.40 13.89 -21.25
C GLY A 142 -19.30 13.93 -22.78
N ARG A 143 -18.12 14.27 -23.32
CA ARG A 143 -17.82 14.37 -24.75
C ARG A 143 -16.86 13.29 -25.27
N CYS A 144 -16.23 12.51 -24.38
CA CYS A 144 -15.30 11.47 -24.79
C CYS A 144 -16.05 10.23 -25.30
N PHE A 145 -15.77 9.84 -26.55
CA PHE A 145 -16.35 8.63 -27.16
C PHE A 145 -15.42 7.40 -27.10
N TRP A 146 -14.19 7.56 -26.63
CA TRP A 146 -13.19 6.47 -26.60
C TRP A 146 -13.37 5.48 -25.44
N GLY A 147 -14.16 5.82 -24.42
CA GLY A 147 -14.38 4.96 -23.26
C GLY A 147 -13.06 4.43 -22.67
N ASP A 148 -12.99 3.14 -22.38
CA ASP A 148 -11.80 2.50 -21.80
C ASP A 148 -10.56 2.48 -22.71
N ALA A 149 -10.72 2.79 -24.00
CA ALA A 149 -9.62 2.91 -24.96
C ALA A 149 -8.99 4.30 -24.97
N CYS A 150 -9.50 5.26 -24.19
CA CYS A 150 -8.91 6.60 -24.11
C CYS A 150 -7.47 6.54 -23.55
N ARG A 151 -6.58 7.37 -24.11
CA ARG A 151 -5.20 7.52 -23.63
C ARG A 151 -5.16 8.05 -22.20
N LEU A 152 -6.09 8.96 -21.87
CA LEU A 152 -6.22 9.62 -20.57
C LEU A 152 -7.13 8.80 -19.63
N TYR A 153 -6.95 8.97 -18.33
CA TYR A 153 -7.69 8.20 -17.32
C TYR A 153 -9.17 8.62 -17.23
N HIS A 154 -10.09 7.66 -17.13
CA HIS A 154 -11.52 7.89 -16.90
C HIS A 154 -11.89 7.50 -15.47
N PRO A 155 -12.07 8.46 -14.53
CA PRO A 155 -12.50 8.17 -13.18
C PRO A 155 -13.95 7.63 -13.16
N PRO A 156 -14.21 6.40 -12.64
CA PRO A 156 -15.55 5.81 -12.66
C PRO A 156 -16.59 6.70 -11.95
N GLY A 157 -17.72 6.94 -12.61
CA GLY A 157 -18.83 7.72 -12.05
C GLY A 157 -18.65 9.25 -12.09
N GLU A 158 -17.57 9.75 -12.69
CA GLU A 158 -17.33 11.19 -12.87
C GLU A 158 -17.61 11.70 -14.30
N GLU A 159 -18.17 10.86 -15.17
CA GLU A 159 -18.58 11.24 -16.52
C GLU A 159 -19.57 12.41 -16.52
N GLY A 160 -19.29 13.45 -17.31
CA GLY A 160 -20.17 14.63 -17.42
C GLY A 160 -20.29 15.46 -16.14
N THR A 161 -19.47 15.20 -15.11
CA THR A 161 -19.54 15.93 -13.85
C THR A 161 -18.88 17.31 -13.86
N MET A 162 -18.14 17.62 -14.93
CA MET A 162 -17.47 18.90 -15.16
C MET A 162 -18.22 19.74 -16.21
N PRO A 163 -18.49 21.03 -15.93
CA PRO A 163 -19.01 21.98 -16.91
C PRO A 163 -18.08 22.19 -18.12
N LEU A 164 -18.68 22.60 -19.23
CA LEU A 164 -17.99 22.83 -20.50
C LEU A 164 -17.00 24.00 -20.46
N GLU A 165 -17.19 24.93 -19.51
CA GLU A 165 -16.31 26.08 -19.30
C GLU A 165 -15.01 25.71 -18.58
N CYS A 166 -14.90 24.48 -18.04
CA CYS A 166 -13.70 24.03 -17.34
C CYS A 166 -12.58 23.75 -18.35
N ARG A 167 -11.38 24.23 -18.02
CA ARG A 167 -10.19 24.08 -18.87
C ARG A 167 -9.41 22.82 -18.52
N LEU A 168 -8.45 22.49 -19.38
CA LEU A 168 -7.48 21.43 -19.12
C LEU A 168 -6.83 21.65 -17.75
N GLY A 169 -6.89 20.63 -16.89
CA GLY A 169 -6.26 20.62 -15.58
C GLY A 169 -7.13 21.12 -14.43
N ASP A 170 -8.23 21.83 -14.71
CA ASP A 170 -9.22 22.20 -13.70
C ASP A 170 -9.76 20.92 -13.04
N TRP A 171 -9.94 20.96 -11.72
CA TRP A 171 -10.27 19.77 -10.95
C TRP A 171 -11.42 20.00 -9.98
N LYS A 172 -12.27 18.99 -9.86
CA LYS A 172 -13.40 18.98 -8.94
C LYS A 172 -12.98 18.41 -7.59
N CYS A 173 -13.28 19.11 -6.52
CA CYS A 173 -13.02 18.60 -5.19
C CYS A 173 -13.98 17.44 -4.85
N SER A 174 -13.42 16.27 -4.53
CA SER A 174 -14.20 15.07 -4.17
C SER A 174 -15.06 15.25 -2.91
N SER A 175 -14.68 16.16 -2.01
CA SER A 175 -15.41 16.36 -0.74
C SER A 175 -16.52 17.40 -0.80
N CYS A 176 -16.31 18.51 -1.50
CA CYS A 176 -17.26 19.64 -1.50
C CYS A 176 -17.82 19.96 -2.89
N GLY A 177 -17.34 19.28 -3.94
CA GLY A 177 -17.79 19.48 -5.32
C GLY A 177 -17.31 20.77 -5.97
N ALA A 178 -16.57 21.64 -5.27
CA ALA A 178 -16.07 22.90 -5.83
C ALA A 178 -15.04 22.65 -6.93
N ILE A 179 -15.16 23.40 -8.02
CA ILE A 179 -14.24 23.35 -9.16
C ILE A 179 -13.09 24.32 -8.87
N ASN A 180 -11.87 23.82 -8.91
CA ASN A 180 -10.65 24.53 -8.62
C ASN A 180 -9.77 24.62 -9.87
N ARG A 181 -8.92 25.64 -9.92
CA ARG A 181 -8.01 25.84 -11.04
C ARG A 181 -6.89 24.81 -11.05
N HIS A 182 -6.35 24.50 -12.23
CA HIS A 182 -5.32 23.48 -12.40
C HIS A 182 -4.10 23.62 -11.48
N PHE A 183 -3.63 24.85 -11.24
CA PHE A 183 -2.48 25.17 -10.38
C PHE A 183 -2.79 25.07 -8.87
N GLN A 184 -4.06 25.10 -8.49
CA GLN A 184 -4.45 25.05 -7.08
C GLN A 184 -4.20 23.65 -6.54
N ARG A 185 -3.18 23.52 -5.68
CA ARG A 185 -2.89 22.25 -4.97
C ARG A 185 -3.93 21.90 -3.91
N ARG A 186 -4.70 22.90 -3.45
CA ARG A 186 -5.73 22.76 -2.42
C ARG A 186 -7.03 23.39 -2.88
N CYS A 187 -8.14 22.84 -2.42
CA CYS A 187 -9.47 23.32 -2.76
C CYS A 187 -9.65 24.72 -2.17
N SER A 188 -10.04 25.67 -3.02
CA SER A 188 -10.45 27.02 -2.61
C SER A 188 -11.56 27.00 -1.57
N SER A 189 -12.45 26.01 -1.67
CA SER A 189 -13.54 25.81 -0.73
C SER A 189 -13.05 25.12 0.54
N CYS A 190 -12.77 23.82 0.51
CA CYS A 190 -12.55 23.03 1.73
C CYS A 190 -11.09 22.74 2.10
N VAL A 191 -10.12 23.38 1.45
CA VAL A 191 -8.67 23.27 1.71
C VAL A 191 -8.08 21.87 1.48
N ARG A 192 -8.89 20.86 1.15
CA ARG A 192 -8.42 19.52 0.78
C ARG A 192 -7.52 19.55 -0.44
N GLU A 193 -6.57 18.64 -0.46
CA GLU A 193 -5.61 18.54 -1.56
C GLU A 193 -6.28 18.10 -2.87
N LYS A 194 -5.66 18.52 -3.98
CA LYS A 194 -6.04 18.10 -5.33
C LYS A 194 -6.05 16.57 -5.39
N PRO A 195 -7.15 15.94 -5.86
CA PRO A 195 -7.21 14.51 -6.05
C PRO A 195 -6.05 14.06 -6.94
N GLN A 196 -5.26 13.13 -6.44
CA GLN A 196 -4.32 12.42 -7.28
C GLN A 196 -5.11 11.31 -7.97
N TYR A 197 -5.45 11.55 -9.23
CA TYR A 197 -6.00 10.51 -10.10
C TYR A 197 -4.87 9.54 -10.43
N LYS A 198 -4.67 8.56 -9.55
CA LYS A 198 -3.83 7.41 -9.89
C LYS A 198 -4.62 6.63 -10.92
N LYS A 199 -4.13 6.56 -12.16
CA LYS A 199 -4.54 5.50 -13.07
C LYS A 199 -4.25 4.21 -12.30
N GLY A 200 -5.31 3.53 -11.84
CA GLY A 200 -5.17 2.26 -11.15
C GLY A 200 -4.23 1.42 -12.01
N ARG A 201 -3.07 1.05 -11.45
CA ARG A 201 -2.12 0.22 -12.17
C ARG A 201 -2.90 -1.03 -12.54
N LYS A 202 -3.11 -1.26 -13.83
CA LYS A 202 -3.62 -2.56 -14.27
C LYS A 202 -2.55 -3.55 -13.82
N PRO A 203 -2.87 -4.49 -12.90
CA PRO A 203 -1.90 -5.48 -12.51
C PRO A 203 -1.43 -6.16 -13.79
N THR A 204 -0.11 -6.35 -13.90
CA THR A 204 0.43 -7.12 -15.03
C THR A 204 -0.19 -8.52 -15.02
N ALA A 205 -0.14 -9.24 -16.14
CA ALA A 205 -0.64 -10.62 -16.18
C ALA A 205 0.01 -11.47 -15.07
N GLU A 206 1.29 -11.23 -14.79
CA GLU A 206 2.03 -11.84 -13.68
C GLU A 206 1.46 -11.45 -12.31
N GLU A 207 1.18 -10.17 -12.06
CA GLU A 207 0.60 -9.72 -10.78
C GLU A 207 -0.82 -10.22 -10.57
N ALA A 208 -1.61 -10.31 -11.65
CA ALA A 208 -2.94 -10.89 -11.60
C ALA A 208 -2.88 -12.39 -11.26
N LEU A 209 -1.89 -13.12 -11.80
CA LEU A 209 -1.65 -14.53 -11.45
C LEU A 209 -1.18 -14.68 -10.00
N LEU A 210 -0.25 -13.84 -9.54
CA LEU A 210 0.23 -13.86 -8.15
C LEU A 210 -0.83 -13.43 -7.12
N SER A 211 -1.78 -12.60 -7.54
CA SER A 211 -2.90 -12.17 -6.69
C SER A 211 -4.10 -13.12 -6.77
N SER A 212 -4.12 -14.00 -7.76
CA SER A 212 -5.20 -14.98 -7.91
C SER A 212 -5.01 -16.10 -6.89
N PRO A 213 -6.08 -16.52 -6.21
CA PRO A 213 -6.01 -17.59 -5.22
C PRO A 213 -5.52 -18.89 -5.87
N ASP A 214 -4.37 -19.41 -5.42
CA ASP A 214 -3.81 -20.67 -5.91
C ASP A 214 -4.72 -21.85 -5.46
N PRO A 215 -5.37 -22.57 -6.39
CA PRO A 215 -6.26 -23.68 -6.06
C PRO A 215 -5.61 -24.75 -5.19
N ASN A 216 -4.30 -24.98 -5.34
CA ASN A 216 -3.56 -25.97 -4.57
C ASN A 216 -3.39 -25.54 -3.11
N VAL A 217 -3.19 -24.24 -2.86
CA VAL A 217 -3.12 -23.69 -1.50
C VAL A 217 -4.47 -23.82 -0.81
N TYR A 218 -5.58 -23.56 -1.51
CA TYR A 218 -6.93 -23.76 -0.96
C TYR A 218 -7.23 -25.24 -0.70
N ALA A 219 -6.81 -26.14 -1.58
CA ALA A 219 -6.93 -27.59 -1.35
C ALA A 219 -6.13 -28.03 -0.10
N ALA A 220 -4.91 -27.53 0.07
CA ALA A 220 -4.10 -27.80 1.25
C ALA A 220 -4.74 -27.24 2.55
N LEU A 221 -5.27 -26.02 2.50
CA LEU A 221 -5.98 -25.40 3.62
C LEU A 221 -7.24 -26.19 4.01
N ARG A 222 -8.07 -26.59 3.04
CA ARG A 222 -9.25 -27.42 3.31
C ARG A 222 -8.86 -28.77 3.89
N ARG A 223 -7.78 -29.38 3.44
CA ARG A 223 -7.27 -30.62 4.02
C ARG A 223 -6.79 -30.43 5.45
N GLN A 224 -6.12 -29.31 5.73
CA GLN A 224 -5.60 -28.99 7.05
C GLN A 224 -6.71 -28.79 8.08
N PHE A 225 -7.71 -27.99 7.72
CA PHE A 225 -8.74 -27.55 8.64
C PHE A 225 -10.01 -28.40 8.58
N GLY A 226 -10.20 -29.17 7.50
CA GLY A 226 -11.43 -29.89 7.19
C GLY A 226 -12.57 -28.99 6.67
N TYR A 227 -12.28 -27.71 6.43
CA TYR A 227 -13.19 -26.70 5.87
C TYR A 227 -12.37 -25.56 5.26
N ASP A 228 -12.99 -24.72 4.42
CA ASP A 228 -12.37 -23.51 3.90
C ASP A 228 -12.57 -22.33 4.87
N PRO A 229 -11.51 -21.82 5.53
CA PRO A 229 -11.65 -20.71 6.48
C PRO A 229 -12.03 -19.38 5.82
N ASN A 230 -11.88 -19.26 4.50
CA ASN A 230 -12.25 -18.06 3.75
C ASN A 230 -13.72 -18.08 3.31
N VAL A 231 -14.40 -19.23 3.43
CA VAL A 231 -15.84 -19.37 3.16
C VAL A 231 -16.58 -19.33 4.49
N VAL A 232 -17.29 -18.24 4.73
CA VAL A 232 -17.94 -17.96 6.03
C VAL A 232 -18.94 -19.05 6.41
N GLU A 233 -19.68 -19.56 5.43
CA GLU A 233 -20.71 -20.57 5.63
C GLU A 233 -20.11 -21.92 6.09
N GLU A 234 -19.00 -22.34 5.47
CA GLU A 234 -18.30 -23.57 5.84
C GLU A 234 -17.66 -23.45 7.23
N ALA A 235 -17.03 -22.31 7.53
CA ALA A 235 -16.46 -22.05 8.84
C ALA A 235 -17.53 -22.10 9.94
N VAL A 236 -18.68 -21.45 9.73
CA VAL A 236 -19.79 -21.47 10.69
C VAL A 236 -20.32 -22.89 10.88
N ALA A 237 -20.46 -23.68 9.81
CA ALA A 237 -20.89 -25.07 9.91
C ALA A 237 -19.90 -25.92 10.73
N HIS A 238 -18.60 -25.81 10.45
CA HIS A 238 -17.55 -26.53 11.18
C HIS A 238 -17.58 -26.22 12.69
N TRP A 239 -17.62 -24.94 13.05
CA TRP A 239 -17.62 -24.53 14.47
C TRP A 239 -18.91 -24.92 15.18
N LYS A 240 -20.06 -24.92 14.49
CA LYS A 240 -21.31 -25.45 15.04
C LYS A 240 -21.18 -26.92 15.40
N THR A 241 -20.69 -27.75 14.47
CA THR A 241 -20.48 -29.19 14.72
C THR A 241 -19.49 -29.43 15.86
N ARG A 242 -18.39 -28.67 15.92
CA ARG A 242 -17.40 -28.81 17.00
C ARG A 242 -17.98 -28.45 18.37
N LEU A 243 -18.80 -27.41 18.44
CA LEU A 243 -19.35 -26.90 19.69
C LEU A 243 -20.70 -27.55 20.07
N GLU A 244 -21.28 -28.38 19.22
CA GLU A 244 -22.60 -28.99 19.44
C GLU A 244 -22.65 -29.85 20.71
N THR A 245 -21.55 -30.51 21.06
CA THR A 245 -21.46 -31.43 22.21
C THR A 245 -20.60 -30.89 23.35
N THR A 246 -19.93 -29.75 23.17
CA THR A 246 -18.98 -29.20 24.15
C THR A 246 -19.61 -28.01 24.87
N SER A 247 -19.64 -28.04 26.20
CA SER A 247 -20.10 -26.89 26.97
C SER A 247 -19.13 -25.69 26.85
N ILE A 248 -19.65 -24.48 27.09
CA ILE A 248 -18.83 -23.25 27.03
C ILE A 248 -17.70 -23.30 28.07
N GLU A 249 -17.97 -23.92 29.21
CA GLU A 249 -17.08 -24.05 30.36
C GLU A 249 -15.93 -25.00 30.03
N GLU A 250 -16.22 -26.17 29.46
CA GLU A 250 -15.20 -27.11 28.97
C GLU A 250 -14.34 -26.48 27.86
N TYR A 251 -14.96 -25.75 26.93
CA TYR A 251 -14.22 -25.02 25.89
C TYR A 251 -13.24 -24.00 26.50
N LYS A 252 -13.69 -23.22 27.49
CA LYS A 252 -12.83 -22.23 28.18
C LYS A 252 -11.68 -22.92 28.90
N GLU A 253 -11.92 -24.04 29.57
CA GLU A 253 -10.88 -24.83 30.24
C GLU A 253 -9.84 -25.36 29.25
N GLU A 254 -10.28 -25.94 28.13
CA GLU A 254 -9.41 -26.40 27.04
C GLU A 254 -8.56 -25.24 26.48
N ARG A 255 -9.17 -24.07 26.25
CA ARG A 255 -8.47 -22.87 25.76
C ARG A 255 -7.46 -22.32 26.76
N CYS A 256 -7.80 -22.29 28.05
CA CYS A 256 -6.87 -21.85 29.10
C CYS A 256 -5.66 -22.79 29.21
N ALA A 257 -5.89 -24.11 29.16
CA ALA A 257 -4.83 -25.11 29.15
C ALA A 257 -3.96 -25.00 27.88
N ALA A 258 -4.55 -24.79 26.71
CA ALA A 258 -3.83 -24.56 25.45
C ALA A 258 -2.95 -23.31 25.50
N TYR A 259 -3.44 -22.20 26.07
CA TYR A 259 -2.67 -20.97 26.21
C TYR A 259 -1.44 -21.17 27.12
N ARG A 260 -1.63 -21.83 28.27
CA ARG A 260 -0.53 -22.10 29.21
C ARG A 260 0.54 -23.02 28.63
N MET A 261 0.12 -24.07 27.94
CA MET A 261 1.05 -25.08 27.42
C MET A 261 1.72 -24.65 26.13
N ARG A 262 0.96 -24.13 25.16
CA ARG A 262 1.46 -23.86 23.80
C ARG A 262 2.05 -22.47 23.64
N ILE A 263 1.39 -21.46 24.22
CA ILE A 263 1.81 -20.05 24.05
C ILE A 263 2.81 -19.67 25.13
N LEU A 264 2.55 -20.03 26.39
CA LEU A 264 3.43 -19.68 27.51
C LEU A 264 4.51 -20.73 27.82
N GLY A 265 4.47 -21.91 27.18
CA GLY A 265 5.48 -22.96 27.35
C GLY A 265 5.62 -23.49 28.79
N ARG A 266 4.55 -23.43 29.60
CA ARG A 266 4.60 -23.86 31.00
C ARG A 266 4.59 -25.39 31.11
N ALA A 267 5.07 -25.93 32.24
CA ALA A 267 4.97 -27.34 32.53
C ALA A 267 3.51 -27.75 32.82
N PRO A 268 3.06 -28.95 32.40
CA PRO A 268 1.68 -29.39 32.61
C PRO A 268 1.44 -29.71 34.09
N THR A 269 0.28 -29.29 34.57
CA THR A 269 -0.20 -29.48 35.95
C THR A 269 -1.44 -30.36 36.02
N SER A 270 -2.11 -30.60 34.88
CA SER A 270 -3.30 -31.42 34.77
C SER A 270 -3.20 -32.40 33.60
N LYS A 271 -4.03 -33.46 33.64
CA LYS A 271 -4.14 -34.43 32.54
C LYS A 271 -4.55 -33.77 31.21
N LEU A 272 -5.36 -32.73 31.28
CA LEU A 272 -5.79 -31.93 30.12
C LEU A 272 -4.62 -31.13 29.53
N GLU A 273 -3.79 -30.51 30.38
CA GLU A 273 -2.59 -29.81 29.91
C GLU A 273 -1.56 -30.80 29.30
N GLU A 274 -1.45 -32.00 29.85
CA GLU A 274 -0.58 -33.04 29.31
C GLU A 274 -1.06 -33.57 27.96
N SER A 275 -2.38 -33.78 27.77
CA SER A 275 -2.93 -34.15 26.46
C SER A 275 -2.74 -33.05 25.42
N ILE A 276 -2.93 -31.79 25.81
CA ILE A 276 -2.75 -30.61 24.95
C ILE A 276 -1.30 -30.42 24.52
N ARG A 277 -0.34 -30.76 25.38
CA ARG A 277 1.11 -30.75 25.08
C ARG A 277 1.50 -31.82 24.07
N LEU A 278 0.89 -33.01 24.17
CA LEU A 278 1.16 -34.13 23.26
C LEU A 278 0.47 -33.95 21.91
N GLN A 279 -0.59 -33.15 21.85
CA GLN A 279 -1.28 -32.85 20.60
C GLN A 279 -0.37 -32.03 19.67
N LYS A 280 -0.03 -32.62 18.51
CA LYS A 280 0.66 -31.90 17.42
C LYS A 280 -0.26 -30.82 16.86
N ASN A 281 0.27 -29.62 16.66
CA ASN A 281 -0.45 -28.47 16.09
C ASN A 281 0.44 -27.81 15.04
N TYR A 282 -0.15 -27.06 14.11
CA TYR A 282 0.62 -26.32 13.10
C TYR A 282 1.63 -25.36 13.77
N PRO A 283 2.88 -25.28 13.29
CA PRO A 283 3.43 -25.89 12.08
C PRO A 283 4.00 -27.31 12.24
N ASP A 284 3.90 -27.94 13.42
CA ASP A 284 4.49 -29.27 13.71
C ASP A 284 3.71 -30.46 13.10
N ILE A 285 2.65 -30.17 12.34
CA ILE A 285 1.88 -31.16 11.57
C ILE A 285 2.43 -31.17 10.14
N ASP A 286 3.08 -32.27 9.77
CA ASP A 286 3.45 -32.53 8.38
C ASP A 286 2.21 -33.04 7.63
N ILE A 287 1.58 -32.14 6.86
CA ILE A 287 0.43 -32.49 6.02
C ILE A 287 1.02 -33.08 4.74
N GLY A 288 1.22 -34.40 4.73
CA GLY A 288 1.78 -35.13 3.58
C GLY A 288 0.99 -34.89 2.29
N LEU A 289 1.55 -35.28 1.15
CA LEU A 289 0.98 -35.09 -0.20
C LEU A 289 -0.42 -35.74 -0.37
N PRO A 290 -1.24 -35.28 -1.34
CA PRO A 290 -2.58 -35.81 -1.61
C PRO A 290 -2.55 -37.32 -1.84
N GLU A 291 -3.49 -38.05 -1.24
CA GLU A 291 -3.64 -39.51 -1.45
C GLU A 291 -4.07 -39.87 -2.88
N ASP A 292 -4.50 -38.90 -3.70
CA ASP A 292 -4.93 -39.14 -5.08
C ASP A 292 -3.77 -39.25 -6.10
N VAL A 293 -2.52 -39.14 -5.65
CA VAL A 293 -1.35 -39.57 -6.44
C VAL A 293 -0.98 -40.99 -6.02
N VAL A 294 -1.92 -41.93 -6.19
CA VAL A 294 -1.60 -43.35 -6.09
C VAL A 294 -0.89 -43.76 -7.37
N ASP A 295 0.44 -43.69 -7.37
CA ASP A 295 1.23 -44.57 -8.23
C ASP A 295 1.16 -45.98 -7.62
N PRO A 296 0.56 -46.99 -8.27
CA PRO A 296 0.22 -48.28 -7.65
C PRO A 296 1.42 -49.17 -7.27
N CYS A 297 2.63 -48.64 -7.24
CA CYS A 297 3.86 -49.38 -6.93
C CYS A 297 4.62 -48.94 -5.67
N ALA A 298 4.21 -47.90 -4.94
CA ALA A 298 5.00 -47.39 -3.81
C ALA A 298 4.53 -47.95 -2.45
N ALA A 299 5.38 -48.76 -1.80
CA ALA A 299 5.25 -49.16 -0.41
C ALA A 299 5.60 -48.00 0.55
N PRO A 300 5.07 -47.97 1.79
CA PRO A 300 5.13 -46.77 2.64
C PRO A 300 6.49 -46.65 3.34
N GLY A 301 7.19 -45.53 3.10
CA GLY A 301 8.30 -45.10 3.96
C GLY A 301 9.53 -44.53 3.24
N ARG A 302 9.38 -43.40 2.55
CA ARG A 302 10.44 -42.39 2.35
C ARG A 302 9.79 -41.20 1.65
N MET A 303 9.97 -39.99 2.17
CA MET A 303 9.78 -38.80 1.34
C MET A 303 10.73 -38.95 0.14
N GLU A 304 10.19 -39.14 -1.05
CA GLU A 304 10.97 -38.98 -2.27
C GLU A 304 11.25 -37.49 -2.41
N ASN A 305 12.41 -37.07 -1.87
CA ASN A 305 13.07 -35.88 -2.37
C ASN A 305 13.36 -36.16 -3.84
N GLU A 306 12.64 -35.49 -4.75
CA GLU A 306 13.07 -35.43 -6.15
C GLU A 306 14.53 -34.96 -6.16
N SER A 307 15.42 -35.88 -6.52
CA SER A 307 16.85 -35.65 -6.63
C SER A 307 17.08 -34.41 -7.49
N LEU A 308 17.84 -33.43 -6.99
CA LEU A 308 18.19 -32.22 -7.77
C LEU A 308 19.14 -32.54 -8.92
N LEU A 309 19.60 -33.80 -8.99
CA LEU A 309 20.51 -34.32 -10.00
C LEU A 309 19.76 -35.17 -11.03
N PRO A 310 20.11 -35.05 -12.32
CA PRO A 310 19.64 -35.96 -13.36
C PRO A 310 19.95 -37.42 -13.04
N ALA A 311 19.04 -38.33 -13.42
CA ALA A 311 19.23 -39.76 -13.24
C ALA A 311 20.52 -40.25 -13.94
N GLY A 312 21.32 -41.05 -13.23
CA GLY A 312 22.59 -41.59 -13.74
C GLY A 312 23.80 -40.66 -13.62
N THR A 313 23.66 -39.51 -12.95
CA THR A 313 24.81 -38.62 -12.69
C THR A 313 25.83 -39.30 -11.77
N SER A 314 27.10 -39.32 -12.16
CA SER A 314 28.17 -39.87 -11.32
C SER A 314 28.36 -39.03 -10.04
N PRO A 315 28.79 -39.62 -8.90
CA PRO A 315 29.00 -38.87 -7.66
C PRO A 315 29.93 -37.67 -7.80
N VAL A 316 30.97 -37.77 -8.62
CA VAL A 316 31.90 -36.65 -8.92
C VAL A 316 31.22 -35.54 -9.69
N SER A 317 30.49 -35.88 -10.75
CA SER A 317 29.72 -34.90 -11.52
C SER A 317 28.64 -34.24 -10.65
N ALA A 318 28.04 -35.02 -9.76
CA ALA A 318 27.02 -34.55 -8.82
C ALA A 318 27.58 -33.52 -7.82
N VAL A 319 28.74 -33.78 -7.22
CA VAL A 319 29.43 -32.80 -6.37
C VAL A 319 29.69 -31.50 -7.14
N GLY A 320 30.21 -31.61 -8.37
CA GLY A 320 30.47 -30.43 -9.21
C GLY A 320 29.22 -29.61 -9.51
N LEU A 321 28.13 -30.26 -9.92
CA LEU A 321 26.86 -29.60 -10.25
C LEU A 321 26.20 -28.94 -9.03
N LEU A 322 26.16 -29.63 -7.90
CA LEU A 322 25.57 -29.09 -6.66
C LEU A 322 26.39 -27.92 -6.12
N ALA A 323 27.72 -28.05 -6.09
CA ALA A 323 28.60 -26.96 -5.67
C ALA A 323 28.48 -25.75 -6.60
N GLN A 324 28.44 -25.95 -7.91
CA GLN A 324 28.25 -24.88 -8.89
C GLN A 324 26.90 -24.19 -8.71
N THR A 325 25.83 -24.95 -8.46
CA THR A 325 24.50 -24.40 -8.21
C THR A 325 24.49 -23.48 -6.97
N ILE A 326 25.19 -23.87 -5.90
CA ILE A 326 25.34 -23.04 -4.70
C ILE A 326 26.13 -21.76 -5.01
N VAL A 327 27.19 -21.85 -5.83
CA VAL A 327 27.99 -20.69 -6.24
C VAL A 327 27.15 -19.70 -7.05
N GLU A 328 26.31 -20.19 -7.96
CA GLU A 328 25.49 -19.36 -8.85
C GLU A 328 24.29 -18.72 -8.14
N ARG A 329 23.61 -19.50 -7.29
CA ARG A 329 22.35 -19.06 -6.64
C ARG A 329 22.58 -18.43 -5.26
N GLY A 330 23.72 -18.71 -4.65
CA GLY A 330 24.13 -18.12 -3.38
C GLY A 330 23.39 -18.67 -2.17
N ALA A 331 23.76 -18.16 -0.99
CA ALA A 331 23.30 -18.70 0.28
C ALA A 331 21.86 -18.32 0.68
N ARG A 332 21.16 -17.54 -0.14
CA ARG A 332 19.74 -17.16 0.08
C ARG A 332 18.77 -17.99 -0.75
N ASP A 333 19.26 -19.02 -1.45
CA ASP A 333 18.41 -19.93 -2.22
C ASP A 333 17.47 -20.70 -1.26
N PRO A 334 16.14 -20.72 -1.50
CA PRO A 334 15.19 -21.44 -0.65
C PRO A 334 15.42 -22.96 -0.62
N LYS A 335 16.07 -23.53 -1.65
CA LYS A 335 16.45 -24.95 -1.76
C LYS A 335 17.86 -25.24 -1.20
N LEU A 336 18.55 -24.25 -0.63
CA LEU A 336 19.89 -24.44 -0.05
C LEU A 336 19.95 -25.62 0.96
N PRO A 337 18.97 -25.83 1.86
CA PRO A 337 19.02 -26.97 2.78
C PRO A 337 19.06 -28.32 2.06
N GLN A 338 18.28 -28.47 0.98
CA GLN A 338 18.26 -29.68 0.17
C GLN A 338 19.57 -29.85 -0.62
N LEU A 339 20.07 -28.77 -1.23
CA LEU A 339 21.36 -28.75 -1.94
C LEU A 339 22.50 -29.19 -1.02
N LEU A 340 22.55 -28.70 0.22
CA LEU A 340 23.58 -29.07 1.19
C LEU A 340 23.47 -30.52 1.64
N PHE A 341 22.24 -31.01 1.87
CA PHE A 341 22.02 -32.42 2.23
C PHE A 341 22.51 -33.37 1.13
N GLU A 342 22.12 -33.12 -0.12
CA GLU A 342 22.56 -33.93 -1.27
C GLU A 342 24.06 -33.78 -1.51
N LEU A 343 24.62 -32.57 -1.38
CA LEU A 343 26.04 -32.33 -1.56
C LEU A 343 26.87 -33.09 -0.52
N ALA A 344 26.50 -33.04 0.76
CA ALA A 344 27.19 -33.78 1.82
C ALA A 344 27.16 -35.29 1.56
N HIS A 345 26.02 -35.82 1.11
CA HIS A 345 25.90 -37.23 0.76
C HIS A 345 26.83 -37.62 -0.40
N GLN A 346 26.87 -36.82 -1.48
CA GLN A 346 27.72 -37.10 -2.64
C GLN A 346 29.21 -36.95 -2.31
N VAL A 347 29.59 -35.93 -1.52
CA VAL A 347 30.96 -35.74 -1.03
C VAL A 347 31.43 -36.95 -0.22
N LYS A 348 30.57 -37.49 0.67
CA LYS A 348 30.89 -38.72 1.40
C LYS A 348 31.03 -39.95 0.49
N GLN A 349 30.23 -40.05 -0.57
CA GLN A 349 30.36 -41.15 -1.52
C GLN A 349 31.69 -41.08 -2.27
N VAL A 350 32.07 -39.90 -2.77
CA VAL A 350 33.36 -39.69 -3.44
C VAL A 350 34.51 -39.99 -2.48
N ALA A 351 34.47 -39.48 -1.24
CA ALA A 351 35.54 -39.69 -0.27
C ALA A 351 35.71 -41.16 0.18
N ARG A 352 34.65 -41.98 0.10
CA ARG A 352 34.72 -43.42 0.42
C ARG A 352 35.24 -44.26 -0.74
N ASP A 353 35.04 -43.81 -1.98
CA ASP A 353 35.49 -44.53 -3.16
C ASP A 353 36.92 -44.14 -3.52
N SER A 354 37.88 -44.94 -3.06
CA SER A 354 39.32 -44.71 -3.27
C SER A 354 39.76 -44.61 -4.74
N GLY A 355 38.91 -45.03 -5.69
CA GLY A 355 39.22 -44.99 -7.13
C GLY A 355 38.84 -43.69 -7.83
N ILE A 356 38.03 -42.83 -7.20
CA ILE A 356 37.37 -41.71 -7.86
C ILE A 356 37.63 -40.41 -7.06
N LYS A 357 38.33 -39.44 -7.67
CA LYS A 357 38.63 -38.13 -7.06
C LYS A 357 37.99 -37.00 -7.85
N LEU A 358 37.79 -35.85 -7.19
CA LEU A 358 37.32 -34.64 -7.86
C LEU A 358 38.41 -34.07 -8.78
N SER A 359 38.01 -33.44 -9.89
CA SER A 359 38.93 -32.64 -10.70
C SER A 359 39.35 -31.36 -9.96
N LEU A 360 40.46 -30.75 -10.36
CA LEU A 360 40.92 -29.47 -9.80
C LEU A 360 39.81 -28.40 -9.80
N THR A 361 39.09 -28.29 -10.91
CA THR A 361 37.97 -27.35 -11.06
C THR A 361 36.82 -27.66 -10.10
N GLN A 362 36.48 -28.94 -9.91
CA GLN A 362 35.43 -29.35 -8.97
C GLN A 362 35.84 -29.11 -7.51
N CYS A 363 37.12 -29.33 -7.17
CA CYS A 363 37.67 -28.97 -5.87
C CYS A 363 37.54 -27.46 -5.60
N GLU A 364 37.92 -26.62 -6.56
CA GLU A 364 37.81 -25.16 -6.44
C GLU A 364 36.36 -24.70 -6.29
N THR A 365 35.44 -25.26 -7.08
CA THR A 365 34.00 -24.97 -6.99
C THR A 365 33.44 -25.42 -5.64
N LEU A 366 33.77 -26.62 -5.16
CA LEU A 366 33.37 -27.12 -3.86
C LEU A 366 33.86 -26.21 -2.73
N MET A 367 35.13 -25.81 -2.76
CA MET A 367 35.70 -24.91 -1.76
C MET A 367 35.03 -23.52 -1.80
N THR A 368 34.68 -23.03 -2.98
CA THR A 368 33.95 -21.76 -3.12
C THR A 368 32.54 -21.86 -2.54
N ALA A 369 31.82 -22.96 -2.81
CA ALA A 369 30.52 -23.23 -2.21
C ALA A 369 30.61 -23.30 -0.68
N CYS A 370 31.58 -24.02 -0.12
CA CYS A 370 31.82 -24.08 1.32
C CYS A 370 32.06 -22.69 1.93
N LYS A 371 32.85 -21.82 1.29
CA LYS A 371 33.11 -20.45 1.76
C LYS A 371 31.86 -19.58 1.76
N ILE A 372 31.01 -19.70 0.73
CA ILE A 372 29.72 -18.99 0.65
C ILE A 372 28.81 -19.43 1.81
N VAL A 373 28.68 -20.74 2.02
CA VAL A 373 27.81 -21.32 3.06
C VAL A 373 28.31 -20.96 4.46
N PHE A 374 29.63 -21.00 4.69
CA PHE A 374 30.25 -20.61 5.96
C PHE A 374 30.02 -19.13 6.26
N SER A 375 30.22 -18.26 5.26
CA SER A 375 29.98 -16.81 5.42
C SER A 375 28.51 -16.50 5.72
N ALA A 376 27.59 -17.27 5.14
CA ALA A 376 26.16 -17.12 5.36
C ALA A 376 25.74 -17.49 6.78
N TRP A 377 26.36 -18.50 7.39
CA TRP A 377 26.09 -18.86 8.79
C TRP A 377 26.43 -17.73 9.77
N GLY A 378 27.51 -16.98 9.53
CA GLY A 378 27.86 -15.82 10.36
C GLY A 378 26.93 -14.61 10.18
N ALA A 379 26.26 -14.51 9.02
CA ALA A 379 25.46 -13.35 8.64
C ALA A 379 23.93 -13.54 8.81
N ASP A 380 23.43 -14.78 8.70
CA ASP A 380 22.01 -15.10 8.70
C ASP A 380 21.64 -16.11 9.78
N ARG A 381 20.78 -15.69 10.72
CA ARG A 381 20.25 -16.59 11.76
C ARG A 381 19.46 -17.76 11.18
N GLY A 382 18.83 -17.56 10.02
CA GLY A 382 18.07 -18.58 9.30
C GLY A 382 18.92 -19.76 8.80
N ALA A 383 20.24 -19.60 8.68
CA ALA A 383 21.17 -20.64 8.25
C ALA A 383 21.61 -21.61 9.37
N THR A 384 21.31 -21.26 10.63
CA THR A 384 21.67 -22.05 11.83
C THR A 384 21.20 -23.51 11.84
N PRO A 385 19.99 -23.88 11.37
CA PRO A 385 19.53 -25.27 11.48
C PRO A 385 20.16 -26.24 10.48
N PHE A 386 20.74 -25.77 9.36
CA PHE A 386 21.20 -26.65 8.27
C PHE A 386 22.69 -26.52 7.93
N VAL A 387 23.34 -25.39 8.21
CA VAL A 387 24.79 -25.22 7.94
C VAL A 387 25.67 -26.06 8.89
N PRO A 388 25.44 -26.09 10.22
CA PRO A 388 26.25 -26.92 11.11
C PRO A 388 26.14 -28.43 10.80
N PRO A 389 24.95 -29.02 10.55
CA PRO A 389 24.86 -30.41 10.12
C PRO A 389 25.66 -30.71 8.85
N PHE A 390 25.60 -29.83 7.85
CA PHE A 390 26.37 -29.98 6.61
C PHE A 390 27.88 -30.08 6.89
N PHE A 391 28.47 -29.12 7.61
CA PHE A 391 29.90 -29.17 7.91
C PHE A 391 30.28 -30.30 8.86
N LYS A 392 29.39 -30.71 9.76
CA LYS A 392 29.59 -31.91 10.60
C LYS A 392 29.72 -33.18 9.74
N GLU A 393 28.97 -33.26 8.65
CA GLU A 393 28.99 -34.39 7.70
C GLU A 393 30.23 -34.39 6.79
N LEU A 394 30.80 -33.23 6.45
CA LEU A 394 32.00 -33.14 5.62
C LEU A 394 33.30 -33.54 6.34
N ARG A 395 33.27 -33.67 7.67
CA ARG A 395 34.45 -34.06 8.45
C ARG A 395 34.98 -35.43 8.05
N HIS A 396 36.30 -35.56 8.04
CA HIS A 396 37.02 -36.79 7.70
C HIS A 396 36.82 -37.25 6.25
N THR A 397 36.36 -36.35 5.38
CA THR A 397 36.28 -36.60 3.94
C THR A 397 37.46 -36.00 3.18
N GLU A 398 38.25 -35.13 3.82
CA GLU A 398 39.22 -34.25 3.18
C GLU A 398 40.30 -35.03 2.41
N ASP A 399 40.81 -36.13 2.98
CA ASP A 399 41.82 -37.00 2.36
C ASP A 399 41.30 -37.73 1.11
N GLY A 400 40.00 -37.99 1.05
CA GLY A 400 39.36 -38.80 0.00
C GLY A 400 38.97 -38.01 -1.25
N LEU A 401 38.95 -36.67 -1.20
CA LEU A 401 38.38 -35.84 -2.27
C LEU A 401 39.37 -35.44 -3.37
N GLY A 402 40.68 -35.55 -3.11
CA GLY A 402 41.72 -35.08 -4.04
C GLY A 402 41.98 -33.57 -3.95
N LEU A 403 41.73 -32.96 -2.79
CA LEU A 403 42.05 -31.56 -2.50
C LEU A 403 43.57 -31.32 -2.45
N SER A 404 44.01 -30.10 -2.76
CA SER A 404 45.39 -29.68 -2.47
C SER A 404 45.60 -29.55 -0.95
N THR A 405 46.85 -29.60 -0.49
CA THR A 405 47.19 -29.46 0.95
C THR A 405 46.57 -28.18 1.55
N GLU A 406 46.64 -27.06 0.83
CA GLU A 406 46.05 -25.78 1.27
C GLU A 406 44.51 -25.85 1.35
N GLN A 407 43.85 -26.48 0.38
CA GLN A 407 42.39 -26.64 0.37
C GLN A 407 41.93 -27.55 1.51
N GLN A 408 42.69 -28.62 1.79
CA GLN A 408 42.43 -29.54 2.88
C GLN A 408 42.56 -28.87 4.25
N GLU A 409 43.62 -28.10 4.47
CA GLU A 409 43.79 -27.31 5.69
C GLU A 409 42.65 -26.31 5.88
N HIS A 410 42.23 -25.65 4.81
CA HIS A 410 41.13 -24.70 4.84
C HIS A 410 39.78 -25.37 5.16
N LEU A 411 39.46 -26.49 4.52
CA LEU A 411 38.24 -27.24 4.79
C LEU A 411 38.23 -27.75 6.24
N THR A 412 39.37 -28.26 6.71
CA THR A 412 39.55 -28.70 8.10
C THR A 412 39.36 -27.53 9.08
N SER A 413 39.84 -26.33 8.75
CA SER A 413 39.64 -25.15 9.58
C SER A 413 38.17 -24.77 9.68
N ILE A 414 37.42 -24.82 8.56
CA ILE A 414 35.98 -24.52 8.55
C ILE A 414 35.20 -25.56 9.36
N THR A 415 35.47 -26.85 9.15
CA THR A 415 34.72 -27.92 9.83
C THR A 415 34.99 -27.97 11.33
N LYS A 416 36.17 -27.51 11.79
CA LYS A 416 36.52 -27.39 13.22
C LYS A 416 35.65 -26.41 14.00
N GLU A 417 35.16 -25.33 13.37
CA GLU A 417 34.27 -24.35 14.03
C GLU A 417 32.94 -25.00 14.50
N PHE A 418 32.54 -26.10 13.86
CA PHE A 418 31.30 -26.83 14.16
C PHE A 418 31.52 -28.03 15.09
N CYS A 419 32.68 -28.12 15.75
CA CYS A 419 33.04 -29.21 16.67
C CYS A 419 32.57 -29.02 18.12
N THR A 420 32.06 -27.84 18.50
CA THR A 420 31.60 -27.58 19.87
C THR A 420 30.08 -27.40 19.95
N HIS A 421 29.47 -28.11 20.89
CA HIS A 421 28.04 -28.41 21.11
C HIS A 421 27.50 -29.68 20.44
#